data_AF-A0A8C4V4I4-F1
#
_entry.id   AF-A0A8C4V4I4-F1
#
_cell.length_a   1.000
_cell.length_b   1.000
_cell.length_c   1.000
_cell.angle_alpha   90.00
_cell.angle_beta   90.00
_cell.angle_gamma   90.00
#
_symmetry.space_group_name_H-M   'P 1'
#
loop_
_entity.id
_entity.type
_entity.pdbx_description
1 polymer ?
#
loop_
_entity_poly.entity_id
_entity_poly.type
_entity_poly.pdbx_seq_one_letter_code
_entity_poly.pdbx_strand_id
1 'polypeptide(L)'
;MHRKHLQEIPSFTSNVSSSFTWDCDSGKTLKSFSGLGVSVLKKDKLGNENTPQDLLVSSPCPPPKRQKVKDFIIVRRLRLLQEAESGVSWDVLPDELLLAIFACLPLNDLLKVSVICKRWHRLSFDESLWHTLDLTGRNLLPGVIGQLLPAGVTAFRCPRSYIGNPLFKTSKSLRIQHMDLSNCTVSVADLQSILCLCERLLNLSLEGLVLSDNIIQNIAKNPDLMRLNLCGCSGFSAEALKLMLNSCSMLEELNLSWCDFTATHVKAAVNHITSKVMQLNLSGYRQNLQIQDVKTLVERCPSLTHLDLSDSVMLKPECFWYFHQLIFLQHLCLSRCYQISPAALIELREIPTLKTLQVFGIVNDSSLQLLREMLPGMKINCSPFTSIARPTVSSKKNHEIWGIKCRLKILRNPCGI
;
A
#
# COMPACT_ATOMS: atom_id res chain seq x y z
N MET A 1 76.22 -6.65 5.83
CA MET A 1 75.22 -5.71 6.41
C MET A 1 73.98 -5.72 5.52
N HIS A 2 72.83 -5.93 6.15
CA HIS A 2 71.62 -6.49 5.57
C HIS A 2 70.75 -5.48 4.79
N ARG A 3 70.28 -5.93 3.61
CA ARG A 3 69.06 -5.43 2.96
C ARG A 3 67.85 -5.84 3.82
N LYS A 4 67.03 -4.87 4.24
CA LYS A 4 65.74 -5.13 4.91
C LYS A 4 64.58 -4.97 3.93
N HIS A 5 63.86 -6.07 3.78
CA HIS A 5 62.53 -6.17 3.18
C HIS A 5 61.50 -5.41 4.03
N LEU A 6 60.56 -4.73 3.36
CA LEU A 6 59.31 -4.25 3.97
C LEU A 6 58.40 -5.47 4.19
N GLN A 7 58.03 -5.66 5.46
CA GLN A 7 57.06 -6.66 5.94
C GLN A 7 55.70 -6.01 6.17
N GLU A 8 54.67 -6.78 5.89
CA GLU A 8 53.25 -6.52 6.07
C GLU A 8 52.75 -6.85 7.50
N ILE A 9 51.70 -6.13 7.94
CA ILE A 9 50.61 -6.48 8.92
C ILE A 9 50.98 -6.35 10.44
N PRO A 10 50.10 -5.91 11.40
CA PRO A 10 48.63 -6.03 11.46
C PRO A 10 47.78 -4.80 11.92
N SER A 11 46.48 -4.96 11.67
CA SER A 11 45.33 -4.29 12.30
C SER A 11 45.29 -4.40 13.83
N PHE A 12 44.99 -3.31 14.56
CA PHE A 12 44.18 -3.30 15.78
C PHE A 12 43.72 -1.87 16.14
N THR A 13 42.38 -1.70 16.15
CA THR A 13 41.55 -0.94 17.10
C THR A 13 41.96 0.44 17.62
N SER A 14 41.13 1.44 17.34
CA SER A 14 40.56 2.26 18.42
C SER A 14 39.14 2.73 18.07
N ASN A 15 38.26 2.55 19.05
CA ASN A 15 36.83 2.78 19.04
C ASN A 15 36.50 4.28 19.09
N VAL A 16 35.57 4.74 18.26
CA VAL A 16 34.59 5.76 18.68
C VAL A 16 33.21 5.31 18.21
N SER A 17 32.53 4.65 19.13
CA SER A 17 31.11 4.33 19.06
C SER A 17 30.28 5.61 19.25
N SER A 18 29.66 6.13 18.19
CA SER A 18 28.48 6.98 18.33
C SER A 18 27.25 6.08 18.29
N SER A 19 26.90 5.53 19.46
CA SER A 19 25.61 4.89 19.69
C SER A 19 24.49 5.92 19.53
N PHE A 20 23.82 5.93 18.39
CA PHE A 20 22.46 6.47 18.30
C PHE A 20 21.49 5.35 18.68
N THR A 21 21.20 5.25 19.96
CA THR A 21 20.12 4.43 20.50
C THR A 21 18.79 4.96 19.95
N TRP A 22 18.19 4.23 19.03
CA TRP A 22 16.77 4.39 18.71
C TRP A 22 15.98 3.75 19.84
N ASP A 23 15.68 4.52 20.88
CA ASP A 23 14.54 4.23 21.75
C ASP A 23 13.26 4.55 20.97
N CYS A 24 12.90 3.63 20.08
CA CYS A 24 11.56 3.60 19.52
C CYS A 24 10.68 2.88 20.54
N ASP A 25 9.92 3.69 21.27
CA ASP A 25 9.04 3.32 22.37
C ASP A 25 7.89 2.39 21.89
N SER A 26 8.24 1.12 21.66
CA SER A 26 7.38 0.04 21.14
C SER A 26 6.22 -0.28 22.09
N GLY A 27 6.33 0.10 23.38
CA GLY A 27 5.31 -0.13 24.39
C GLY A 27 4.07 0.76 24.30
N LYS A 28 4.18 1.97 23.73
CA LYS A 28 3.04 2.92 23.67
C LYS A 28 2.04 2.57 22.56
N THR A 29 2.52 2.04 21.42
CA THR A 29 1.64 1.56 20.34
C THR A 29 0.92 0.25 20.72
N LEU A 30 1.61 -0.62 21.47
CA LEU A 30 1.05 -1.90 21.95
C LEU A 30 -0.17 -1.69 22.87
N LYS A 31 -0.12 -0.68 23.76
CA LYS A 31 -1.20 -0.38 24.71
C LYS A 31 -2.49 0.13 24.05
N SER A 32 -2.40 0.76 22.86
CA SER A 32 -3.59 1.28 22.19
C SER A 32 -4.43 0.19 21.52
N PHE A 33 -3.83 -0.97 21.24
CA PHE A 33 -4.51 -2.10 20.58
C PHE A 33 -4.65 -3.34 21.48
N SER A 34 -4.06 -3.35 22.68
CA SER A 34 -4.19 -4.45 23.64
C SER A 34 -5.61 -4.67 24.16
N GLY A 35 -6.51 -3.69 23.97
CA GLY A 35 -7.93 -3.81 24.30
C GLY A 35 -8.77 -4.61 23.28
N LEU A 36 -8.22 -4.97 22.12
CA LEU A 36 -8.97 -5.66 21.03
C LEU A 36 -9.08 -7.19 21.22
N GLY A 37 -8.68 -7.75 22.37
CA GLY A 37 -8.87 -9.18 22.65
C GLY A 37 -8.04 -10.13 21.80
N VAL A 38 -6.89 -9.68 21.29
CA VAL A 38 -5.91 -10.54 20.58
C VAL A 38 -5.00 -11.18 21.63
N SER A 39 -5.23 -12.45 21.95
CA SER A 39 -4.35 -13.23 22.83
C SER A 39 -3.09 -13.66 22.08
N VAL A 40 -1.92 -13.40 22.67
CA VAL A 40 -0.62 -13.86 22.18
C VAL A 40 -0.49 -15.36 22.46
N LEU A 41 -0.45 -16.19 21.41
CA LEU A 41 0.00 -17.57 21.52
C LEU A 41 1.51 -17.57 21.79
N LYS A 42 1.90 -17.98 23.00
CA LYS A 42 3.30 -18.23 23.36
C LYS A 42 3.84 -19.41 22.54
N LYS A 43 4.99 -19.19 21.91
CA LYS A 43 5.72 -20.17 21.12
C LYS A 43 6.85 -20.72 22.01
N ASP A 44 6.67 -21.91 22.55
CA ASP A 44 7.75 -22.64 23.24
C ASP A 44 8.76 -23.19 22.21
N LYS A 45 10.04 -23.15 22.56
CA LYS A 45 11.18 -23.61 21.74
C LYS A 45 11.89 -24.81 22.40
N LEU A 46 12.42 -25.68 21.52
CA LEU A 46 13.43 -26.76 21.68
C LEU A 46 12.97 -28.03 22.42
N GLY A 47 13.28 -29.27 22.00
CA GLY A 47 14.07 -29.82 20.89
C GLY A 47 14.55 -31.25 21.22
N ASN A 48 14.42 -32.17 20.25
CA ASN A 48 15.13 -33.45 19.97
C ASN A 48 15.13 -34.70 20.91
N GLU A 49 14.59 -35.79 20.32
CA GLU A 49 15.18 -37.14 20.06
C GLU A 49 15.35 -38.23 21.15
N ASN A 50 14.87 -39.44 20.74
CA ASN A 50 15.31 -40.82 21.01
C ASN A 50 14.67 -41.68 22.15
N THR A 51 13.94 -42.72 21.72
CA THR A 51 13.60 -44.02 22.40
C THR A 51 14.78 -45.03 22.29
N PRO A 52 14.83 -46.24 22.94
CA PRO A 52 13.72 -47.13 23.38
C PRO A 52 13.94 -48.06 24.63
N GLN A 53 12.94 -48.94 24.88
CA GLN A 53 12.95 -50.33 25.44
C GLN A 53 12.50 -50.66 26.89
N ASP A 54 11.40 -51.45 26.92
CA ASP A 54 11.15 -52.75 27.61
C ASP A 54 10.59 -52.92 29.06
N LEU A 55 9.38 -53.53 29.07
CA LEU A 55 8.85 -54.65 29.88
C LEU A 55 8.66 -54.53 31.41
N LEU A 56 7.41 -54.63 31.89
CA LEU A 56 6.85 -55.81 32.63
C LEU A 56 5.44 -55.58 33.22
N VAL A 57 4.73 -56.70 33.36
CA VAL A 57 3.31 -56.96 33.67
C VAL A 57 2.97 -56.86 35.17
N SER A 58 1.76 -56.37 35.54
CA SER A 58 0.77 -57.02 36.46
C SER A 58 -0.28 -56.05 37.06
N SER A 59 -1.52 -56.54 37.18
CA SER A 59 -2.78 -55.93 37.71
C SER A 59 -3.11 -56.39 39.16
N PRO A 60 -4.23 -56.03 39.86
CA PRO A 60 -5.18 -54.88 39.81
C PRO A 60 -5.62 -54.26 41.21
N CYS A 61 -6.39 -53.13 41.13
CA CYS A 61 -7.40 -52.54 42.08
C CYS A 61 -6.96 -51.71 43.31
N PRO A 62 -7.80 -50.79 43.89
CA PRO A 62 -9.17 -50.31 43.54
C PRO A 62 -9.29 -48.74 43.40
N PRO A 63 -10.47 -48.16 43.04
CA PRO A 63 -10.58 -46.73 42.73
C PRO A 63 -10.88 -45.85 43.97
N PRO A 64 -10.32 -44.64 44.08
CA PRO A 64 -10.80 -43.66 45.05
C PRO A 64 -11.93 -42.79 44.48
N LYS A 65 -13.13 -43.07 45.00
CA LYS A 65 -14.27 -42.17 45.30
C LYS A 65 -14.40 -40.86 44.48
N ARG A 66 -15.40 -40.84 43.59
CA ARG A 66 -16.03 -39.63 43.04
C ARG A 66 -16.50 -38.71 44.17
N GLN A 67 -15.90 -37.52 44.29
CA GLN A 67 -16.50 -36.40 45.02
C GLN A 67 -17.63 -35.80 44.16
N LYS A 68 -18.80 -35.63 44.78
CA LYS A 68 -20.00 -35.03 44.19
C LYS A 68 -19.69 -33.61 43.72
N VAL A 69 -19.90 -33.35 42.44
CA VAL A 69 -20.00 -32.01 41.87
C VAL A 69 -21.19 -31.32 42.53
N LYS A 70 -20.95 -30.20 43.22
CA LYS A 70 -22.04 -29.29 43.61
C LYS A 70 -22.54 -28.62 42.33
N ASP A 71 -23.83 -28.74 42.08
CA ASP A 71 -24.53 -28.00 41.02
C ASP A 71 -24.26 -26.50 41.19
N PHE A 72 -23.49 -25.92 40.26
CA PHE A 72 -23.38 -24.48 40.15
C PHE A 72 -24.65 -23.99 39.45
N ILE A 73 -25.66 -23.62 40.24
CA ILE A 73 -26.79 -22.83 39.74
C ILE A 73 -26.23 -21.46 39.34
N ILE A 74 -26.17 -21.20 38.03
CA ILE A 74 -25.96 -19.85 37.51
C ILE A 74 -27.24 -19.06 37.83
N VAL A 75 -27.25 -18.41 38.99
CA VAL A 75 -28.27 -17.42 39.32
C VAL A 75 -28.07 -16.26 38.37
N ARG A 76 -28.98 -16.09 37.41
CA ARG A 76 -29.13 -14.80 36.70
C ARG A 76 -29.40 -13.76 37.77
N ARG A 77 -28.41 -12.91 38.06
CA ARG A 77 -28.60 -11.71 38.87
C ARG A 77 -29.65 -10.87 38.15
N LEU A 78 -30.91 -10.93 38.60
CA LEU A 78 -31.88 -9.89 38.28
C LEU A 78 -31.21 -8.58 38.70
N ARG A 79 -31.20 -7.59 37.81
CA ARG A 79 -30.82 -6.23 38.19
C ARG A 79 -31.74 -5.83 39.33
N LEU A 80 -31.23 -5.94 40.56
CA LEU A 80 -31.78 -5.25 41.71
C LEU A 80 -31.95 -3.80 41.27
N LEU A 81 -33.17 -3.29 41.43
CA LEU A 81 -33.51 -1.89 41.30
C LEU A 81 -32.44 -1.12 42.08
N GLN A 82 -31.49 -0.55 41.34
CA GLN A 82 -30.48 0.32 41.89
C GLN A 82 -31.25 1.55 42.34
N GLU A 83 -31.28 1.78 43.66
CA GLU A 83 -31.79 3.02 44.23
C GLU A 83 -31.15 4.17 43.45
N ALA A 84 -32.01 5.04 42.91
CA ALA A 84 -31.61 6.12 42.04
C ALA A 84 -30.74 7.11 42.84
N GLU A 85 -29.43 6.92 42.80
CA GLU A 85 -28.50 8.01 42.99
C GLU A 85 -28.91 9.14 42.04
N SER A 86 -28.88 10.37 42.52
CA SER A 86 -29.22 11.60 41.79
C SER A 86 -28.21 11.95 40.69
N GLY A 87 -27.83 10.94 39.90
CA GLY A 87 -26.90 11.03 38.78
C GLY A 87 -27.64 10.97 37.44
N VAL A 88 -27.15 11.74 36.47
CA VAL A 88 -27.60 11.65 35.08
C VAL A 88 -27.12 10.31 34.50
N SER A 89 -28.04 9.45 34.09
CA SER A 89 -27.71 8.18 33.44
C SER A 89 -27.51 8.36 31.94
N TRP A 90 -26.29 8.13 31.47
CA TRP A 90 -25.94 8.14 30.05
C TRP A 90 -26.51 6.94 29.28
N ASP A 91 -26.97 5.90 29.98
CA ASP A 91 -27.59 4.73 29.34
C ASP A 91 -28.94 5.05 28.69
N VAL A 92 -29.57 6.17 29.06
CA VAL A 92 -30.85 6.63 28.47
C VAL A 92 -30.63 7.38 27.15
N LEU A 93 -29.41 7.83 26.86
CA LEU A 93 -29.11 8.59 25.65
C LEU A 93 -29.37 7.73 24.39
N PRO A 94 -30.11 8.20 23.36
CA PRO A 94 -30.30 7.47 22.10
C PRO A 94 -29.00 7.09 21.38
N ASP A 95 -29.05 6.01 20.59
CA ASP A 95 -27.88 5.51 19.85
C ASP A 95 -27.33 6.58 18.89
N GLU A 96 -28.20 7.37 18.25
CA GLU A 96 -27.85 8.42 17.29
C GLU A 96 -27.03 9.53 17.94
N LEU A 97 -27.37 9.91 19.18
CA LEU A 97 -26.63 10.93 19.93
C LEU A 97 -25.28 10.39 20.43
N LEU A 98 -25.21 9.12 20.82
CA LEU A 98 -23.93 8.46 21.12
C LEU A 98 -23.03 8.39 19.88
N LEU A 99 -23.58 8.07 18.71
CA LEU A 99 -22.85 8.08 17.45
C LEU A 99 -22.36 9.49 17.09
N ALA A 100 -23.17 10.52 17.30
CA ALA A 100 -22.74 11.91 17.12
C ALA A 100 -21.57 12.28 18.05
N ILE A 101 -21.61 11.84 19.32
CA ILE A 101 -20.49 12.01 20.25
C ILE A 101 -19.25 11.24 19.76
N PHE A 102 -19.40 9.99 19.34
CA PHE A 102 -18.31 9.15 18.85
C PHE A 102 -17.69 9.68 17.55
N ALA A 103 -18.47 10.34 16.70
CA ALA A 103 -18.00 10.98 15.48
C ALA A 103 -17.00 12.11 15.77
N CYS A 104 -17.07 12.73 16.96
CA CYS A 104 -16.12 13.74 17.42
C CYS A 104 -14.80 13.14 17.94
N LEU A 105 -14.74 11.83 18.20
CA LEU A 105 -13.56 11.19 18.79
C LEU A 105 -12.50 10.83 17.74
N PRO A 106 -11.19 11.04 18.04
CA PRO A 106 -10.11 10.49 17.23
C PRO A 106 -10.03 8.97 17.39
N LEU A 107 -9.30 8.31 16.49
CA LEU A 107 -9.24 6.84 16.42
C LEU A 107 -8.86 6.19 17.76
N ASN A 108 -7.84 6.72 18.45
CA ASN A 108 -7.39 6.13 19.72
C ASN A 108 -8.50 6.17 20.79
N ASP A 109 -9.26 7.26 20.86
CA ASP A 109 -10.32 7.40 21.86
C ASP A 109 -11.56 6.63 21.45
N LEU A 110 -11.86 6.54 20.14
CA LEU A 110 -12.90 5.66 19.62
C LEU A 110 -12.64 4.19 19.98
N LEU A 111 -11.39 3.75 19.91
CA LEU A 111 -11.01 2.40 20.33
C LEU A 111 -11.09 2.22 21.85
N LYS A 112 -10.78 3.24 22.65
CA LYS A 112 -10.95 3.18 24.12
C LYS A 112 -12.42 3.08 24.54
N VAL A 113 -13.32 3.82 23.88
CA VAL A 113 -14.76 3.74 24.21
C VAL A 113 -15.34 2.36 23.86
N SER A 114 -14.73 1.64 22.91
CA SER A 114 -15.16 0.30 22.51
C SER A 114 -15.06 -0.76 23.60
N VAL A 115 -14.28 -0.52 24.67
CA VAL A 115 -14.09 -1.50 25.77
C VAL A 115 -14.90 -1.17 27.03
N ILE A 116 -15.72 -0.11 27.02
CA ILE A 116 -16.47 0.34 28.20
C ILE A 116 -17.65 -0.59 28.50
N CYS A 117 -18.53 -0.82 27.52
CA CYS A 117 -19.66 -1.73 27.66
C CYS A 117 -20.08 -2.32 26.31
N LYS A 118 -20.95 -3.35 26.30
CA LYS A 118 -21.40 -4.02 25.06
C LYS A 118 -22.09 -3.06 24.09
N ARG A 119 -22.87 -2.10 24.59
CA ARG A 119 -23.56 -1.11 23.75
C ARG A 119 -22.57 -0.19 23.06
N TRP A 120 -21.62 0.34 23.82
CA TRP A 120 -20.57 1.23 23.31
C TRP A 120 -19.63 0.50 22.36
N HIS A 121 -19.31 -0.77 22.64
CA HIS A 121 -18.58 -1.63 21.71
C HIS A 121 -19.28 -1.70 20.35
N ARG A 122 -20.56 -2.08 20.33
CA ARG A 122 -21.34 -2.16 19.09
C ARG A 122 -21.37 -0.82 18.34
N LEU A 123 -21.65 0.28 19.03
CA LEU A 123 -21.75 1.61 18.41
C LEU A 123 -20.40 2.17 17.96
N SER A 124 -19.30 1.86 18.65
CA SER A 124 -17.96 2.31 18.26
C SER A 124 -17.48 1.70 16.94
N PHE A 125 -18.05 0.57 16.53
CA PHE A 125 -17.80 -0.12 15.25
C PHE A 125 -18.95 0.09 14.24
N ASP A 126 -19.81 1.08 14.47
CA ASP A 126 -20.86 1.44 13.52
C ASP A 126 -20.26 1.99 12.21
N GLU A 127 -20.86 1.59 11.08
CA GLU A 127 -20.34 1.89 9.74
C GLU A 127 -20.19 3.40 9.49
N SER A 128 -21.06 4.23 10.08
CA SER A 128 -21.04 5.70 9.92
C SER A 128 -19.74 6.35 10.42
N LEU A 129 -19.01 5.66 11.31
CA LEU A 129 -17.79 6.18 11.90
C LEU A 129 -16.55 5.85 11.07
N TRP A 130 -16.54 4.74 10.31
CA TRP A 130 -15.30 4.15 9.80
C TRP A 130 -14.97 4.45 8.34
N HIS A 131 -15.74 5.31 7.67
CA HIS A 131 -15.58 5.59 6.24
C HIS A 131 -14.12 5.84 5.80
N THR A 132 -13.35 6.65 6.53
CA THR A 132 -11.98 7.01 6.13
C THR A 132 -10.97 6.77 7.26
N LEU A 133 -9.94 5.97 6.98
CA LEU A 133 -8.96 5.48 7.96
C LEU A 133 -7.52 5.65 7.47
N ASP A 134 -6.67 6.30 8.26
CA ASP A 134 -5.23 6.48 8.03
C ASP A 134 -4.40 5.80 9.13
N LEU A 135 -3.66 4.76 8.75
CA LEU A 135 -2.72 3.99 9.56
C LEU A 135 -1.29 4.02 9.01
N THR A 136 -0.91 5.09 8.30
CA THR A 136 0.43 5.26 7.70
C THR A 136 1.58 5.06 8.70
N GLY A 137 2.60 4.30 8.29
CA GLY A 137 3.86 4.16 9.03
C GLY A 137 3.71 3.40 10.35
N ARG A 138 2.72 2.52 10.46
CA ARG A 138 2.41 1.79 11.70
C ARG A 138 2.85 0.34 11.63
N ASN A 139 3.09 -0.24 12.80
CA ASN A 139 3.24 -1.67 12.97
C ASN A 139 1.90 -2.25 13.45
N LEU A 140 1.19 -2.91 12.54
CA LEU A 140 -0.13 -3.47 12.79
C LEU A 140 0.01 -4.95 13.17
N LEU A 141 -0.42 -5.26 14.38
CA LEU A 141 -0.43 -6.62 14.90
C LEU A 141 -1.41 -7.51 14.12
N PRO A 142 -1.22 -8.85 14.15
CA PRO A 142 -2.18 -9.78 13.57
C PRO A 142 -3.60 -9.55 14.07
N GLY A 143 -4.59 -9.65 13.19
CA GLY A 143 -6.01 -9.44 13.49
C GLY A 143 -6.50 -8.00 13.41
N VAL A 144 -5.61 -7.00 13.50
CA VAL A 144 -6.02 -5.58 13.48
C VAL A 144 -6.72 -5.24 12.17
N ILE A 145 -6.12 -5.55 11.02
CA ILE A 145 -6.71 -5.29 9.71
C ILE A 145 -8.04 -6.03 9.53
N GLY A 146 -8.11 -7.30 9.95
CA GLY A 146 -9.33 -8.11 9.82
C GLY A 146 -10.46 -7.69 10.73
N GLN A 147 -10.20 -6.88 11.76
CA GLN A 147 -11.23 -6.25 12.57
C GLN A 147 -11.63 -4.87 12.04
N LEU A 148 -10.67 -4.07 11.60
CA LEU A 148 -10.93 -2.67 11.22
C LEU A 148 -11.57 -2.52 9.84
N LEU A 149 -11.09 -3.23 8.82
CA LEU A 149 -11.61 -3.06 7.46
C LEU A 149 -13.10 -3.45 7.32
N PRO A 150 -13.58 -4.53 7.96
CA PRO A 150 -15.00 -4.87 7.93
C PRO A 150 -15.93 -3.86 8.62
N ALA A 151 -15.41 -2.90 9.38
CA ALA A 151 -16.21 -1.88 10.06
C ALA A 151 -16.84 -0.86 9.08
N GLY A 152 -16.72 -1.03 7.77
CA GLY A 152 -17.31 -0.14 6.76
C GLY A 152 -16.33 0.86 6.15
N VAL A 153 -15.01 0.58 6.21
CA VAL A 153 -13.98 1.43 5.62
C VAL A 153 -14.16 1.51 4.10
N THR A 154 -14.24 2.72 3.55
CA THR A 154 -14.30 2.99 2.11
C THR A 154 -12.99 3.56 1.58
N ALA A 155 -12.27 4.38 2.37
CA ALA A 155 -10.94 4.86 2.05
C ALA A 155 -9.93 4.45 3.12
N PHE A 156 -8.96 3.64 2.73
CA PHE A 156 -7.91 3.10 3.59
C PHE A 156 -6.53 3.54 3.13
N ARG A 157 -5.87 4.34 3.98
CA ARG A 157 -4.51 4.84 3.76
C ARG A 157 -3.57 4.18 4.74
N CYS A 158 -2.66 3.33 4.26
CA CYS A 158 -1.71 2.62 5.11
C CYS A 158 -0.30 2.47 4.49
N PRO A 159 0.27 3.47 3.77
CA PRO A 159 1.59 3.31 3.18
C PRO A 159 2.69 3.17 4.24
N ARG A 160 3.77 2.47 3.89
CA ARG A 160 4.98 2.28 4.73
C ARG A 160 4.71 1.63 6.09
N SER A 161 3.68 0.80 6.17
CA SER A 161 3.29 0.11 7.40
C SER A 161 3.74 -1.35 7.37
N TYR A 162 3.94 -1.94 8.55
CA TYR A 162 4.05 -3.38 8.71
C TYR A 162 2.66 -3.94 8.98
N ILE A 163 2.22 -4.89 8.15
CA ILE A 163 0.89 -5.50 8.25
C ILE A 163 1.07 -6.97 8.66
N GLY A 164 0.73 -7.27 9.91
CA GLY A 164 0.60 -8.64 10.38
C GLY A 164 -0.61 -9.34 9.76
N ASN A 165 -0.70 -10.66 9.96
CA ASN A 165 -1.76 -11.49 9.40
C ASN A 165 -3.16 -10.89 9.66
N PRO A 166 -3.97 -10.60 8.63
CA PRO A 166 -5.26 -9.94 8.80
C PRO A 166 -6.25 -10.69 9.69
N LEU A 167 -6.25 -12.04 9.66
CA LEU A 167 -7.19 -12.89 10.41
C LEU A 167 -8.67 -12.47 10.26
N PHE A 168 -9.14 -12.27 9.02
CA PHE A 168 -10.53 -11.94 8.75
C PHE A 168 -11.48 -13.01 9.31
N LYS A 169 -12.47 -12.58 10.10
CA LYS A 169 -13.55 -13.44 10.61
C LYS A 169 -14.76 -13.50 9.69
N THR A 170 -14.75 -12.72 8.62
CA THR A 170 -15.84 -12.55 7.67
C THR A 170 -15.41 -13.01 6.29
N SER A 171 -16.36 -13.57 5.54
CA SER A 171 -16.23 -13.86 4.11
C SER A 171 -16.95 -12.83 3.24
N LYS A 172 -17.54 -11.79 3.86
CA LYS A 172 -18.23 -10.71 3.13
C LYS A 172 -17.22 -9.80 2.45
N SER A 173 -17.56 -9.34 1.26
CA SER A 173 -16.81 -8.33 0.51
C SER A 173 -16.70 -7.04 1.32
N LEU A 174 -15.50 -6.45 1.33
CA LEU A 174 -15.18 -5.18 1.96
C LEU A 174 -15.76 -4.04 1.13
N ARG A 175 -16.07 -2.91 1.78
CA ARG A 175 -16.61 -1.72 1.11
C ARG A 175 -15.53 -0.77 0.58
N ILE A 176 -14.28 -1.21 0.55
CA ILE A 176 -13.14 -0.36 0.21
C ILE A 176 -13.20 0.00 -1.27
N GLN A 177 -13.11 1.31 -1.52
CA GLN A 177 -13.04 1.92 -2.84
C GLN A 177 -11.67 2.54 -3.11
N HIS A 178 -10.99 2.99 -2.06
CA HIS A 178 -9.69 3.65 -2.17
C HIS A 178 -8.71 2.99 -1.20
N MET A 179 -7.64 2.41 -1.73
CA MET A 179 -6.65 1.69 -0.91
C MET A 179 -5.22 2.06 -1.30
N ASP A 180 -4.44 2.54 -0.33
CA ASP A 180 -3.02 2.79 -0.47
C ASP A 180 -2.24 1.91 0.53
N LEU A 181 -1.55 0.89 -0.02
CA LEU A 181 -0.63 0.02 0.71
C LEU A 181 0.81 0.19 0.22
N SER A 182 1.12 1.31 -0.44
CA SER A 182 2.44 1.52 -1.04
C SER A 182 3.57 1.38 -0.02
N ASN A 183 4.61 0.65 -0.40
CA ASN A 183 5.83 0.40 0.38
C ASN A 183 5.58 -0.23 1.76
N CYS A 184 4.49 -1.00 1.91
CA CYS A 184 4.26 -1.79 3.12
C CYS A 184 5.20 -2.99 3.24
N THR A 185 5.36 -3.49 4.46
CA THR A 185 5.89 -4.82 4.73
C THR A 185 4.72 -5.75 5.05
N VAL A 186 4.35 -6.60 4.11
CA VAL A 186 3.23 -7.54 4.20
C VAL A 186 3.60 -8.82 3.47
N SER A 187 3.18 -9.99 3.96
CA SER A 187 3.39 -11.24 3.23
C SER A 187 2.48 -11.32 2.00
N VAL A 188 2.90 -12.01 0.95
CA VAL A 188 2.10 -12.20 -0.27
C VAL A 188 0.75 -12.85 0.05
N ALA A 189 0.74 -13.85 0.94
CA ALA A 189 -0.49 -14.52 1.36
C ALA A 189 -1.45 -13.57 2.12
N ASP A 190 -0.91 -12.74 3.00
CA ASP A 190 -1.70 -11.78 3.75
C ASP A 190 -2.28 -10.69 2.83
N LEU A 191 -1.49 -10.16 1.89
CA LEU A 191 -1.94 -9.20 0.89
C LEU A 191 -3.05 -9.80 0.00
N GLN A 192 -2.86 -11.04 -0.44
CA GLN A 192 -3.88 -11.78 -1.19
C GLN A 192 -5.18 -11.92 -0.38
N SER A 193 -5.09 -12.22 0.93
CA SER A 193 -6.27 -12.35 1.80
C SER A 193 -7.05 -11.04 1.99
N ILE A 194 -6.39 -9.89 1.86
CA ILE A 194 -7.05 -8.57 1.88
C ILE A 194 -7.75 -8.32 0.55
N LEU A 195 -7.02 -8.48 -0.56
CA LEU A 195 -7.49 -8.12 -1.89
C LEU A 195 -8.56 -9.09 -2.41
N CYS A 196 -8.59 -10.35 -1.96
CA CYS A 196 -9.64 -11.29 -2.36
C CYS A 196 -11.04 -10.89 -1.86
N LEU A 197 -11.12 -10.04 -0.84
CA LEU A 197 -12.36 -9.48 -0.31
C LEU A 197 -12.69 -8.10 -0.91
N CYS A 198 -11.89 -7.58 -1.85
CA CYS A 198 -12.06 -6.25 -2.43
C CYS A 198 -12.56 -6.35 -3.88
N GLU A 199 -13.85 -6.03 -4.09
CA GLU A 199 -14.52 -6.11 -5.41
C GLU A 199 -15.18 -4.78 -5.82
N ARG A 200 -14.79 -3.68 -5.16
CA ARG A 200 -15.35 -2.33 -5.36
C ARG A 200 -14.27 -1.24 -5.43
N LEU A 201 -13.01 -1.63 -5.69
CA LEU A 201 -11.90 -0.70 -5.76
C LEU A 201 -12.03 0.23 -6.97
N LEU A 202 -11.90 1.52 -6.71
CA LEU A 202 -11.83 2.59 -7.70
C LEU A 202 -10.41 3.12 -7.83
N ASN A 203 -9.67 3.20 -6.72
CA ASN A 203 -8.28 3.63 -6.71
C ASN A 203 -7.43 2.68 -5.84
N LEU A 204 -6.35 2.15 -6.40
CA LEU A 204 -5.46 1.21 -5.73
C LEU A 204 -3.99 1.58 -5.94
N SER A 205 -3.20 1.56 -4.87
CA SER A 205 -1.74 1.58 -4.95
C SER A 205 -1.12 0.46 -4.11
N LEU A 206 -0.31 -0.35 -4.79
CA LEU A 206 0.48 -1.45 -4.23
C LEU A 206 1.98 -1.24 -4.49
N GLU A 207 2.39 -0.01 -4.77
CA GLU A 207 3.75 0.33 -5.16
C GLU A 207 4.81 -0.29 -4.25
N GLY A 208 5.86 -0.85 -4.85
CA GLY A 208 7.01 -1.43 -4.15
C GLY A 208 6.73 -2.76 -3.46
N LEU A 209 5.58 -3.39 -3.70
CA LEU A 209 5.23 -4.70 -3.12
C LEU A 209 5.54 -5.86 -4.08
N VAL A 210 5.93 -6.99 -3.50
CA VAL A 210 5.96 -8.28 -4.19
C VAL A 210 4.52 -8.83 -4.25
N LEU A 211 4.08 -9.19 -5.45
CA LEU A 211 2.72 -9.68 -5.73
C LEU A 211 2.74 -11.16 -6.13
N SER A 212 1.65 -11.61 -6.72
CA SER A 212 1.46 -12.94 -7.32
C SER A 212 0.37 -12.87 -8.38
N ASP A 213 0.28 -13.89 -9.25
CA ASP A 213 -0.79 -13.98 -10.25
C ASP A 213 -2.18 -13.99 -9.58
N ASN A 214 -2.33 -14.64 -8.42
CA ASN A 214 -3.58 -14.62 -7.66
C ASN A 214 -3.94 -13.21 -7.15
N ILE A 215 -2.96 -12.41 -6.75
CA ILE A 215 -3.20 -11.01 -6.37
C ILE A 215 -3.69 -10.22 -7.58
N ILE A 216 -3.02 -10.35 -8.74
CA ILE A 216 -3.43 -9.66 -9.97
C ILE A 216 -4.84 -10.09 -10.42
N GLN A 217 -5.17 -11.38 -10.30
CA GLN A 217 -6.53 -11.88 -10.54
C GLN A 217 -7.57 -11.30 -9.58
N ASN A 218 -7.22 -11.07 -8.31
CA ASN A 218 -8.12 -10.39 -7.38
C ASN A 218 -8.31 -8.91 -7.74
N ILE A 219 -7.27 -8.22 -8.21
CA ILE A 219 -7.40 -6.84 -8.74
C ILE A 219 -8.36 -6.84 -9.94
N ALA A 220 -8.25 -7.82 -10.84
CA ALA A 220 -9.11 -7.97 -12.01
C ALA A 220 -10.61 -8.11 -11.72
N LYS A 221 -11.01 -8.39 -10.47
CA LYS A 221 -12.41 -8.41 -10.03
C LYS A 221 -13.03 -7.01 -9.88
N ASN A 222 -12.26 -5.94 -10.13
CA ASN A 222 -12.66 -4.55 -9.96
C ASN A 222 -12.76 -3.87 -11.34
N PRO A 223 -13.83 -4.09 -12.12
CA PRO A 223 -13.95 -3.55 -13.48
C PRO A 223 -14.05 -2.02 -13.52
N ASP A 224 -14.53 -1.42 -12.43
CA ASP A 224 -14.69 0.03 -12.23
C ASP A 224 -13.40 0.73 -11.73
N LEU A 225 -12.28 0.01 -11.68
CA LEU A 225 -11.00 0.56 -11.22
C LEU A 225 -10.55 1.69 -12.18
N MET A 226 -10.38 2.90 -11.63
CA MET A 226 -10.03 4.11 -12.37
C MET A 226 -8.54 4.45 -12.26
N ARG A 227 -7.94 4.23 -11.08
CA ARG A 227 -6.51 4.50 -10.84
C ARG A 227 -5.79 3.29 -10.28
N LEU A 228 -4.71 2.87 -10.93
CA LEU A 228 -3.90 1.75 -10.50
C LEU A 228 -2.41 2.11 -10.51
N ASN A 229 -1.76 2.00 -9.35
CA ASN A 229 -0.33 2.17 -9.20
C ASN A 229 0.33 0.88 -8.71
N LEU A 230 1.03 0.20 -9.63
CA LEU A 230 1.87 -0.98 -9.40
C LEU A 230 3.36 -0.65 -9.59
N CYS A 231 3.75 0.62 -9.48
CA CYS A 231 5.14 1.04 -9.63
C CYS A 231 6.08 0.18 -8.76
N GLY A 232 7.15 -0.36 -9.33
CA GLY A 232 8.12 -1.16 -8.58
C GLY A 232 7.61 -2.51 -8.08
N CYS A 233 6.44 -2.98 -8.53
CA CYS A 233 5.94 -4.30 -8.18
C CYS A 233 6.65 -5.43 -8.94
N SER A 234 6.63 -6.63 -8.37
CA SER A 234 7.23 -7.83 -8.98
C SER A 234 6.41 -9.10 -8.65
N GLY A 235 6.78 -10.24 -9.24
CA GLY A 235 6.23 -11.54 -8.86
C GLY A 235 4.94 -11.97 -9.58
N PHE A 236 4.56 -11.32 -10.69
CA PHE A 236 3.40 -11.72 -11.49
C PHE A 236 3.74 -11.85 -12.98
N SER A 237 3.00 -12.71 -13.67
CA SER A 237 3.21 -13.06 -15.08
C SER A 237 2.55 -12.09 -16.06
N ALA A 238 3.05 -12.11 -17.31
CA ALA A 238 2.49 -11.34 -18.40
C ALA A 238 1.03 -11.74 -18.73
N GLU A 239 0.67 -13.01 -18.52
CA GLU A 239 -0.72 -13.47 -18.74
C GLU A 239 -1.65 -12.94 -17.65
N ALA A 240 -1.23 -12.96 -16.39
CA ALA A 240 -2.01 -12.36 -15.31
C ALA A 240 -2.20 -10.83 -15.54
N LEU A 241 -1.15 -10.13 -15.95
CA LEU A 241 -1.22 -8.71 -16.31
C LEU A 241 -2.24 -8.46 -17.43
N LYS A 242 -2.16 -9.24 -18.52
CA LYS A 242 -3.09 -9.17 -19.64
C LYS A 242 -4.54 -9.38 -19.20
N LEU A 243 -4.81 -10.40 -18.39
CA LEU A 243 -6.16 -10.68 -17.87
C LEU A 243 -6.69 -9.49 -17.05
N MET A 244 -5.86 -8.93 -16.17
CA MET A 244 -6.26 -7.78 -15.35
C MET A 244 -6.56 -6.54 -16.20
N LEU A 245 -5.71 -6.22 -17.18
CA LEU A 245 -5.90 -5.06 -18.06
C LEU A 245 -7.16 -5.19 -18.93
N ASN A 246 -7.49 -6.40 -19.39
CA ASN A 246 -8.74 -6.64 -20.11
C ASN A 246 -9.98 -6.46 -19.23
N SER A 247 -9.91 -6.84 -17.95
CA SER A 247 -11.04 -6.70 -17.02
C SER A 247 -11.23 -5.25 -16.53
N CYS A 248 -10.16 -4.53 -16.24
CA CYS A 248 -10.19 -3.17 -15.70
C CYS A 248 -10.43 -2.11 -16.80
N SER A 249 -11.60 -2.20 -17.43
CA SER A 249 -11.93 -1.41 -18.63
C SER A 249 -12.12 0.10 -18.39
N MET A 250 -12.30 0.52 -17.12
CA MET A 250 -12.51 1.90 -16.69
C MET A 250 -11.24 2.64 -16.26
N LEU A 251 -10.05 2.04 -16.45
CA LEU A 251 -8.78 2.66 -16.05
C LEU A 251 -8.54 3.99 -16.80
N GLU A 252 -8.27 5.04 -16.03
CA GLU A 252 -7.92 6.39 -16.49
C GLU A 252 -6.45 6.72 -16.19
N GLU A 253 -5.95 6.30 -15.03
CA GLU A 253 -4.55 6.50 -14.61
C GLU A 253 -3.89 5.17 -14.28
N LEU A 254 -2.80 4.86 -14.97
CA LEU A 254 -2.09 3.61 -14.82
C LEU A 254 -0.59 3.86 -14.67
N ASN A 255 -0.03 3.38 -13.56
CA ASN A 255 1.40 3.39 -13.32
C ASN A 255 1.90 1.96 -13.18
N LEU A 256 2.61 1.47 -14.20
CA LEU A 256 3.28 0.17 -14.20
C LEU A 256 4.80 0.32 -14.12
N SER A 257 5.33 1.53 -13.94
CA SER A 257 6.78 1.80 -14.06
C SER A 257 7.64 0.97 -13.12
N TRP A 258 8.87 0.69 -13.55
CA TRP A 258 9.90 0.01 -12.73
C TRP A 258 9.49 -1.37 -12.18
N CYS A 259 8.49 -2.03 -12.78
CA CYS A 259 8.24 -3.45 -12.52
C CYS A 259 9.36 -4.33 -13.10
N ASP A 260 9.49 -5.56 -12.58
CA ASP A 260 10.40 -6.58 -13.13
C ASP A 260 9.86 -7.19 -14.44
N PHE A 261 9.58 -6.33 -15.42
CA PHE A 261 8.94 -6.69 -16.68
C PHE A 261 9.97 -7.06 -17.75
N THR A 262 9.78 -8.25 -18.30
CA THR A 262 10.40 -8.66 -19.56
C THR A 262 9.67 -8.07 -20.77
N ALA A 263 10.23 -8.24 -21.98
CA ALA A 263 9.57 -7.80 -23.22
C ALA A 263 8.16 -8.40 -23.41
N THR A 264 7.87 -9.60 -22.88
CA THR A 264 6.52 -10.19 -22.96
C THR A 264 5.51 -9.44 -22.08
N HIS A 265 5.94 -8.95 -20.92
CA HIS A 265 5.10 -8.13 -20.06
C HIS A 265 4.81 -6.76 -20.69
N VAL A 266 5.82 -6.11 -21.27
CA VAL A 266 5.65 -4.83 -21.99
C VAL A 266 4.65 -5.01 -23.13
N LYS A 267 4.80 -6.06 -23.94
CA LYS A 267 3.84 -6.40 -25.01
C LYS A 267 2.44 -6.66 -24.48
N ALA A 268 2.29 -7.39 -23.37
CA ALA A 268 1.00 -7.61 -22.73
C ALA A 268 0.37 -6.28 -22.30
N ALA A 269 1.15 -5.37 -21.72
CA ALA A 269 0.68 -4.05 -21.32
C ALA A 269 0.18 -3.24 -22.53
N VAL A 270 1.03 -2.97 -23.53
CA VAL A 270 0.66 -2.10 -24.66
C VAL A 270 -0.47 -2.64 -25.52
N ASN A 271 -0.67 -3.97 -25.57
CA ASN A 271 -1.76 -4.58 -26.32
C ASN A 271 -3.11 -4.55 -25.57
N HIS A 272 -3.10 -4.55 -24.23
CA HIS A 272 -4.31 -4.77 -23.43
C HIS A 272 -4.73 -3.59 -22.55
N ILE A 273 -3.92 -2.52 -22.46
CA ILE A 273 -4.37 -1.26 -21.86
C ILE A 273 -5.64 -0.76 -22.57
N THR A 274 -6.61 -0.32 -21.78
CA THR A 274 -7.88 0.25 -22.27
C THR A 274 -7.66 1.61 -22.94
N SER A 275 -8.45 1.91 -23.98
CA SER A 275 -8.39 3.18 -24.71
C SER A 275 -8.85 4.40 -23.89
N LYS A 276 -9.43 4.17 -22.70
CA LYS A 276 -9.83 5.21 -21.74
C LYS A 276 -8.66 5.78 -20.93
N VAL A 277 -7.48 5.14 -20.95
CA VAL A 277 -6.33 5.63 -20.20
C VAL A 277 -5.93 7.02 -20.70
N MET A 278 -5.88 7.97 -19.78
CA MET A 278 -5.47 9.35 -20.00
C MET A 278 -4.07 9.63 -19.43
N GLN A 279 -3.64 8.90 -18.40
CA GLN A 279 -2.32 9.07 -17.79
C GLN A 279 -1.63 7.71 -17.66
N LEU A 280 -0.48 7.57 -18.30
CA LEU A 280 0.25 6.30 -18.35
C LEU A 280 1.71 6.48 -18.02
N ASN A 281 2.21 5.63 -17.11
CA ASN A 281 3.63 5.50 -16.83
C ASN A 281 4.12 4.08 -17.15
N LEU A 282 4.98 3.97 -18.17
CA LEU A 282 5.69 2.75 -18.58
C LEU A 282 7.22 2.98 -18.56
N SER A 283 7.71 3.81 -17.64
CA SER A 283 9.15 4.04 -17.49
C SER A 283 9.89 2.86 -16.84
N GLY A 284 11.21 2.79 -17.07
CA GLY A 284 12.13 1.88 -16.36
C GLY A 284 12.47 0.58 -17.08
N TYR A 285 11.90 0.33 -18.27
CA TYR A 285 12.06 -0.96 -18.98
C TYR A 285 13.26 -1.05 -19.92
N ARG A 286 14.02 0.04 -20.11
CA ARG A 286 15.28 0.05 -20.85
C ARG A 286 15.18 -0.64 -22.21
N GLN A 287 15.79 -1.82 -22.38
CA GLN A 287 15.82 -2.58 -23.63
C GLN A 287 14.54 -3.38 -23.91
N ASN A 288 13.63 -3.51 -22.95
CA ASN A 288 12.41 -4.30 -23.11
C ASN A 288 11.26 -3.52 -23.77
N LEU A 289 11.34 -2.18 -23.83
CA LEU A 289 10.37 -1.32 -24.50
C LEU A 289 10.95 -0.81 -25.82
N GLN A 290 10.32 -1.20 -26.92
CA GLN A 290 10.75 -0.90 -28.29
C GLN A 290 9.86 0.17 -28.93
N ILE A 291 10.32 0.76 -30.04
CA ILE A 291 9.56 1.75 -30.81
C ILE A 291 8.22 1.15 -31.32
N GLN A 292 8.21 -0.14 -31.69
CA GLN A 292 6.98 -0.82 -32.10
C GLN A 292 5.94 -0.91 -30.98
N ASP A 293 6.38 -1.00 -29.72
CA ASP A 293 5.47 -1.02 -28.57
C ASP A 293 4.83 0.36 -28.37
N VAL A 294 5.60 1.44 -28.59
CA VAL A 294 5.08 2.83 -28.59
C VAL A 294 4.05 3.03 -29.69
N LYS A 295 4.31 2.53 -30.90
CA LYS A 295 3.34 2.56 -32.00
C LYS A 295 2.03 1.90 -31.60
N THR A 296 2.09 0.65 -31.15
CA THR A 296 0.90 -0.10 -30.70
C THR A 296 0.15 0.64 -29.59
N LEU A 297 0.88 1.20 -28.62
CA LEU A 297 0.28 1.95 -27.53
C LEU A 297 -0.49 3.18 -28.02
N VAL A 298 0.11 3.99 -28.90
CA VAL A 298 -0.48 5.22 -29.45
C VAL A 298 -1.72 4.90 -30.28
N GLU A 299 -1.66 3.88 -31.14
CA GLU A 299 -2.80 3.46 -31.98
C GLU A 299 -4.02 3.02 -31.14
N ARG A 300 -3.77 2.51 -29.93
CA ARG A 300 -4.83 2.00 -29.03
C ARG A 300 -5.31 3.02 -28.00
N CYS A 301 -4.47 3.97 -27.62
CA CYS A 301 -4.73 4.91 -26.53
C CYS A 301 -4.67 6.37 -27.02
N PRO A 302 -5.61 6.81 -27.89
CA PRO A 302 -5.58 8.17 -28.45
C PRO A 302 -5.91 9.27 -27.43
N SER A 303 -6.51 8.91 -26.29
CA SER A 303 -6.94 9.83 -25.23
C SER A 303 -5.81 10.23 -24.26
N LEU A 304 -4.57 9.81 -24.51
CA LEU A 304 -3.44 10.07 -23.62
C LEU A 304 -3.16 11.57 -23.49
N THR A 305 -3.14 12.03 -22.25
CA THR A 305 -2.77 13.39 -21.85
C THR A 305 -1.41 13.44 -21.16
N HIS A 306 -1.05 12.39 -20.42
CA HIS A 306 0.23 12.23 -19.75
C HIS A 306 0.85 10.89 -20.16
N LEU A 307 2.06 10.94 -20.70
CA LEU A 307 2.82 9.76 -21.11
C LEU A 307 4.23 9.85 -20.56
N ASP A 308 4.60 8.88 -19.73
CA ASP A 308 5.95 8.75 -19.19
C ASP A 308 6.60 7.45 -19.69
N LEU A 309 7.62 7.63 -20.52
CA LEU A 309 8.45 6.58 -21.13
C LEU A 309 9.92 6.75 -20.72
N SER A 310 10.18 7.42 -19.59
CA SER A 310 11.54 7.62 -19.08
C SER A 310 12.31 6.29 -18.94
N ASP A 311 13.63 6.35 -19.05
CA ASP A 311 14.52 5.18 -18.97
C ASP A 311 14.25 4.11 -20.05
N SER A 312 13.65 4.50 -21.18
CA SER A 312 13.48 3.65 -22.35
C SER A 312 14.64 3.88 -23.34
N VAL A 313 15.73 3.14 -23.15
CA VAL A 313 17.00 3.38 -23.87
C VAL A 313 16.94 3.03 -25.36
N MET A 314 15.93 2.29 -25.80
CA MET A 314 15.74 1.90 -27.21
C MET A 314 14.88 2.91 -28.00
N LEU A 315 14.37 3.95 -27.34
CA LEU A 315 13.63 5.01 -28.01
C LEU A 315 14.59 5.99 -28.67
N LYS A 316 14.30 6.28 -29.94
CA LYS A 316 15.02 7.20 -30.81
C LYS A 316 14.04 8.25 -31.37
N PRO A 317 14.52 9.36 -31.96
CA PRO A 317 13.65 10.44 -32.46
C PRO A 317 12.52 10.01 -33.41
N GLU A 318 12.66 8.89 -34.11
CA GLU A 318 11.63 8.34 -35.00
C GLU A 318 10.31 8.04 -34.26
N CYS A 319 10.33 7.88 -32.93
CA CYS A 319 9.10 7.68 -32.16
C CYS A 319 8.24 8.96 -32.02
N PHE A 320 8.79 10.15 -32.31
CA PHE A 320 8.07 11.43 -32.21
C PHE A 320 6.88 11.48 -33.16
N TRP A 321 7.00 10.86 -34.34
CA TRP A 321 5.90 10.68 -35.28
C TRP A 321 4.64 10.09 -34.63
N TYR A 322 4.80 9.13 -33.71
CA TYR A 322 3.66 8.55 -33.00
C TYR A 322 3.08 9.53 -31.98
N PHE A 323 3.91 10.32 -31.29
CA PHE A 323 3.41 11.31 -30.34
C PHE A 323 2.58 12.42 -31.00
N HIS A 324 2.86 12.78 -32.26
CA HIS A 324 2.02 13.71 -33.02
C HIS A 324 0.57 13.22 -33.23
N GLN A 325 0.33 11.90 -33.16
CA GLN A 325 -1.01 11.34 -33.28
C GLN A 325 -1.83 11.50 -32.00
N LEU A 326 -1.18 11.78 -30.86
CA LEU A 326 -1.83 12.00 -29.57
C LEU A 326 -2.30 13.46 -29.44
N ILE A 327 -3.46 13.76 -30.01
CA ILE A 327 -4.02 15.12 -30.09
C ILE A 327 -4.37 15.76 -28.73
N PHE A 328 -4.35 14.99 -27.65
CA PHE A 328 -4.62 15.47 -26.29
C PHE A 328 -3.37 15.48 -25.40
N LEU A 329 -2.19 15.12 -25.93
CA LEU A 329 -0.97 14.97 -25.16
C LEU A 329 -0.51 16.32 -24.62
N GLN A 330 -0.42 16.43 -23.30
CA GLN A 330 -0.01 17.65 -22.59
C GLN A 330 1.29 17.48 -21.82
N HIS A 331 1.59 16.26 -21.38
CA HIS A 331 2.74 15.98 -20.53
C HIS A 331 3.50 14.76 -21.07
N LEU A 332 4.75 14.97 -21.47
CA LEU A 332 5.61 13.92 -22.01
C LEU A 332 6.90 13.82 -21.18
N CYS A 333 7.25 12.61 -20.76
CA CYS A 333 8.51 12.34 -20.07
C CYS A 333 9.34 11.33 -20.87
N LEU A 334 10.53 11.75 -21.27
CA LEU A 334 11.55 10.99 -22.01
C LEU A 334 12.91 11.08 -21.30
N SER A 335 12.89 11.20 -19.97
CA SER A 335 14.10 11.35 -19.19
C SER A 335 14.97 10.10 -19.33
N ARG A 336 16.28 10.25 -19.47
CA ARG A 336 17.25 9.15 -19.64
C ARG A 336 16.99 8.25 -20.87
N CYS A 337 16.30 8.76 -21.89
CA CYS A 337 16.25 8.14 -23.23
C CYS A 337 17.50 8.50 -24.04
N TYR A 338 18.64 7.88 -23.72
CA TYR A 338 19.97 8.30 -24.19
C TYR A 338 20.20 8.27 -25.71
N GLN A 339 19.35 7.59 -26.49
CA GLN A 339 19.45 7.59 -27.96
C GLN A 339 18.74 8.80 -28.60
N ILE A 340 18.07 9.64 -27.82
CA ILE A 340 17.46 10.88 -28.27
C ILE A 340 18.46 12.02 -28.08
N SER A 341 18.85 12.67 -29.17
CA SER A 341 19.73 13.84 -29.11
C SER A 341 18.97 15.09 -28.66
N PRO A 342 19.60 16.03 -27.93
CA PRO A 342 18.96 17.28 -27.55
C PRO A 342 18.43 18.11 -28.73
N ALA A 343 19.10 18.03 -29.89
CA ALA A 343 18.67 18.74 -31.10
C ALA A 343 17.33 18.20 -31.65
N ALA A 344 17.11 16.89 -31.59
CA ALA A 344 15.87 16.28 -32.06
C ALA A 344 14.66 16.69 -31.22
N LEU A 345 14.84 17.01 -29.94
CA LEU A 345 13.75 17.44 -29.05
C LEU A 345 13.00 18.69 -29.54
N ILE A 346 13.60 19.47 -30.44
CA ILE A 346 12.97 20.63 -31.07
C ILE A 346 11.75 20.21 -31.90
N GLU A 347 11.75 19.01 -32.49
CA GLU A 347 10.62 18.47 -33.28
C GLU A 347 9.33 18.34 -32.45
N LEU A 348 9.46 18.10 -31.13
CA LEU A 348 8.32 17.99 -30.22
C LEU A 348 7.51 19.29 -30.10
N ARG A 349 8.04 20.43 -30.57
CA ARG A 349 7.30 21.71 -30.67
C ARG A 349 6.07 21.61 -31.57
N GLU A 350 6.07 20.67 -32.51
CA GLU A 350 4.99 20.48 -33.47
C GLU A 350 3.78 19.77 -32.83
N ILE A 351 3.87 19.36 -31.55
CA ILE A 351 2.73 18.87 -30.76
C ILE A 351 2.06 20.07 -30.08
N PRO A 352 0.96 20.62 -30.62
CA PRO A 352 0.41 21.92 -30.18
C PRO A 352 -0.15 21.89 -28.77
N THR A 353 -0.55 20.72 -28.28
CA THR A 353 -1.13 20.55 -26.94
C THR A 353 -0.09 20.36 -25.84
N LEU A 354 1.19 20.14 -26.20
CA LEU A 354 2.23 19.77 -25.27
C LEU A 354 2.60 20.96 -24.36
N LYS A 355 2.42 20.79 -23.05
CA LYS A 355 2.64 21.82 -22.03
C LYS A 355 3.91 21.58 -21.24
N THR A 356 4.28 20.33 -20.97
CA THR A 356 5.45 19.99 -20.17
C THR A 356 6.26 18.86 -20.78
N LEU A 357 7.58 19.00 -20.74
CA LEU A 357 8.53 18.01 -21.22
C LEU A 357 9.57 17.71 -20.14
N GLN A 358 9.71 16.45 -19.74
CA GLN A 358 10.76 16.00 -18.82
C GLN A 358 11.80 15.18 -19.58
N VAL A 359 13.02 15.71 -19.67
CA VAL A 359 14.16 15.17 -20.42
C VAL A 359 15.43 15.19 -19.55
N PHE A 360 15.29 14.83 -18.28
CA PHE A 360 16.42 14.76 -17.36
C PHE A 360 17.45 13.74 -17.83
N GLY A 361 18.73 14.06 -17.71
CA GLY A 361 19.84 13.17 -18.01
C GLY A 361 20.23 13.04 -19.50
N ILE A 362 19.45 13.61 -20.43
CA ILE A 362 19.82 13.67 -21.86
C ILE A 362 20.27 15.06 -22.31
N VAL A 363 19.90 16.11 -21.57
CA VAL A 363 20.22 17.51 -21.87
C VAL A 363 21.18 18.04 -20.78
N ASN A 364 22.27 18.69 -21.19
CA ASN A 364 23.18 19.40 -20.27
C ASN A 364 22.67 20.82 -19.98
N ASP A 365 23.22 21.51 -18.99
CA ASP A 365 22.69 22.83 -18.56
C ASP A 365 22.73 23.89 -19.68
N SER A 366 23.76 23.90 -20.53
CA SER A 366 23.87 24.84 -21.65
C SER A 366 22.83 24.57 -22.75
N SER A 367 22.66 23.31 -23.15
CA SER A 367 21.62 22.93 -24.13
C SER A 367 20.21 23.05 -23.56
N LEU A 368 20.03 22.97 -22.25
CA LEU A 368 18.73 23.15 -21.61
C LEU A 368 18.23 24.58 -21.72
N GLN A 369 19.13 25.57 -21.59
CA GLN A 369 18.77 26.97 -21.80
C GLN A 369 18.34 27.21 -23.25
N LEU A 370 19.13 26.75 -24.22
CA LEU A 370 18.78 26.83 -25.64
C LEU A 370 17.45 26.14 -25.94
N LEU A 371 17.21 24.96 -25.37
CA LEU A 371 15.96 24.22 -25.57
C LEU A 371 14.74 25.00 -25.02
N ARG A 372 14.90 25.70 -23.89
CA ARG A 372 13.85 26.57 -23.34
C ARG A 372 13.59 27.79 -24.22
N GLU A 373 14.63 28.36 -24.82
CA GLU A 373 14.50 29.47 -25.77
C GLU A 373 13.78 29.02 -27.07
N MET A 374 14.07 27.80 -27.54
CA MET A 374 13.43 27.21 -28.73
C MET A 374 11.98 26.74 -28.47
N LEU A 375 11.61 26.49 -27.21
CA LEU A 375 10.31 25.98 -26.78
C LEU A 375 9.68 26.87 -25.68
N PRO A 376 9.44 28.16 -25.92
CA PRO A 376 9.09 29.14 -24.87
C PRO A 376 7.74 28.88 -24.18
N GLY A 377 6.82 28.16 -24.83
CA GLY A 377 5.51 27.78 -24.27
C GLY A 377 5.52 26.52 -23.40
N MET A 378 6.65 25.79 -23.35
CA MET A 378 6.74 24.49 -22.69
C MET A 378 7.54 24.58 -21.38
N LYS A 379 7.01 23.95 -20.33
CA LYS A 379 7.74 23.78 -19.06
C LYS A 379 8.68 22.57 -19.16
N ILE A 380 9.98 22.83 -19.17
CA ILE A 380 11.01 21.79 -19.32
C ILE A 380 11.73 21.51 -18.01
N ASN A 381 11.80 20.23 -17.63
CA ASN A 381 12.52 19.74 -16.45
C ASN A 381 12.04 20.38 -15.13
N CYS A 382 10.73 20.58 -14.99
CA CYS A 382 10.12 21.21 -13.81
C CYS A 382 9.56 20.22 -12.78
N SER A 383 9.48 18.93 -13.11
CA SER A 383 8.82 17.93 -12.26
C SER A 383 9.59 16.62 -12.28
N PRO A 384 10.49 16.39 -11.30
CA PRO A 384 11.33 15.19 -11.27
C PRO A 384 10.57 13.93 -10.86
N PHE A 385 9.36 14.06 -10.30
CA PHE A 385 8.53 12.97 -9.83
C PHE A 385 7.24 12.87 -10.64
N THR A 386 6.81 11.64 -10.92
CA THR A 386 5.53 11.35 -11.55
C THR A 386 4.38 11.52 -10.56
N SER A 387 3.26 12.09 -11.00
CA SER A 387 2.00 12.13 -10.25
C SER A 387 1.02 11.02 -10.65
N ILE A 388 1.32 10.27 -11.72
CA ILE A 388 0.40 9.32 -12.36
C ILE A 388 0.02 8.21 -11.38
N ALA A 389 -1.29 8.09 -11.11
CA ALA A 389 -1.91 7.14 -10.18
C ALA A 389 -1.38 7.21 -8.72
N ARG A 390 -0.66 8.27 -8.34
CA ARG A 390 -0.10 8.41 -6.99
C ARG A 390 -1.20 8.76 -5.98
N PRO A 391 -1.31 8.05 -4.85
CA PRO A 391 -2.32 8.36 -3.82
C PRO A 391 -2.17 9.76 -3.20
N THR A 392 -0.94 10.26 -3.13
CA THR A 392 -0.61 11.59 -2.60
C THR A 392 0.40 12.27 -3.52
N VAL A 393 0.11 13.51 -3.94
CA VAL A 393 0.91 14.25 -4.94
C VAL A 393 1.72 15.41 -4.30
N SER A 394 1.46 15.76 -3.04
CA SER A 394 2.16 16.85 -2.33
C SER A 394 3.02 16.32 -1.18
N SER A 395 4.20 16.93 -0.98
CA SER A 395 5.10 16.66 0.16
C SER A 395 4.57 17.19 1.50
N LYS A 396 3.49 17.99 1.47
CA LYS A 396 2.82 18.42 2.71
C LYS A 396 2.24 17.18 3.38
N LYS A 397 2.32 17.11 4.71
CA LYS A 397 1.76 16.04 5.56
C LYS A 397 0.21 16.05 5.50
N ASN A 398 -0.35 15.97 4.31
CA ASN A 398 -1.78 15.91 4.08
C ASN A 398 -2.19 14.46 4.29
N HIS A 399 -3.08 14.25 5.25
CA HIS A 399 -3.71 12.97 5.55
C HIS A 399 -4.79 12.65 4.52
N GLU A 400 -4.42 12.74 3.25
CA GLU A 400 -5.31 12.60 2.11
C GLU A 400 -4.90 11.38 1.29
N ILE A 401 -5.88 10.78 0.62
CA ILE A 401 -5.70 9.69 -0.32
C ILE A 401 -6.58 10.01 -1.54
N TRP A 402 -5.97 10.33 -2.67
CA TRP A 402 -6.64 10.87 -3.87
C TRP A 402 -7.60 12.04 -3.54
N GLY A 403 -7.16 12.98 -2.70
CA GLY A 403 -7.95 14.14 -2.26
C GLY A 403 -8.96 13.85 -1.14
N ILE A 404 -9.12 12.60 -0.72
CA ILE A 404 -10.04 12.22 0.37
C ILE A 404 -9.32 12.39 1.70
N LYS A 405 -9.81 13.31 2.54
CA LYS A 405 -9.26 13.53 3.89
C LYS A 405 -9.68 12.41 4.84
N CYS A 406 -8.70 11.76 5.47
CA CYS A 406 -8.97 10.72 6.46
C CYS A 406 -9.36 11.31 7.82
N ARG A 407 -10.55 10.94 8.31
CA ARG A 407 -11.07 11.34 9.63
C ARG A 407 -10.36 10.57 10.74
N LEU A 408 -10.41 9.24 10.66
CA LEU A 408 -9.80 8.38 11.66
C LEU A 408 -8.31 8.26 11.39
N LYS A 409 -7.51 8.78 12.32
CA LYS A 409 -6.06 8.71 12.29
C LYS A 409 -5.51 8.57 13.70
N ILE A 410 -4.37 7.91 13.81
CA ILE A 410 -3.62 7.89 15.07
C ILE A 410 -2.89 9.21 15.19
N LEU A 411 -3.40 10.12 16.03
CA LEU A 411 -2.67 11.31 16.45
C LEU A 411 -1.36 10.87 17.11
N ARG A 412 -0.22 11.40 16.65
CA ARG A 412 0.99 11.35 17.48
C ARG A 412 0.69 12.18 18.71
N ASN A 413 0.91 11.62 19.90
CA ASN A 413 0.87 12.41 21.13
C ASN A 413 1.79 13.64 20.94
N PRO A 414 1.31 14.87 21.20
CA PRO A 414 2.16 16.06 21.18
C PRO A 414 3.31 15.97 22.20
N CYS A 415 3.21 15.08 23.19
CA CYS A 415 4.28 14.83 24.14
C CYS A 415 5.24 13.76 23.61
N GLY A 416 6.28 14.23 22.93
CA GLY A 416 7.57 13.56 23.00
C GLY A 416 8.10 13.69 24.42
N ILE A 417 7.91 12.64 25.22
CA ILE A 417 8.71 12.33 26.40
C ILE A 417 9.00 10.84 26.32
#